data_AF-X1DKD4-F1
#
_entry.id   AF-X1DKD4-F1
#
_cell.length_a   1.000
_cell.length_b   1.000
_cell.length_c   1.000
_cell.angle_alpha   90.00
_cell.angle_beta   90.00
_cell.angle_gamma   90.00
#
_symmetry.space_group_name_H-M   'P 1'
#
loop_
_entity.id
_entity.type
_entity.pdbx_description
1 polymer ?
#
loop_
_entity_poly.entity_id
_entity_poly.type
_entity_poly.pdbx_seq_one_letter_code
_entity_poly.pdbx_strand_id
1 'polypeptide(L)'
;SPTSAYFEEKEAMPWVFHSNLRTTAMILQALIEIEEEPASAAQIVRWLTKEEQTGWMSTQDNAYFFYALDEYFRRYEAEEPKFRVEVTLAGKTILEHFFLKRTEEISQQKIEMASLEKGETLPLHIHKEGEGRMYYEVRMNYAPTGKLEPRDEGMVVFKSFQTLDGKGIEDSFQLGDLVVVNLKIVIPQVRHFVVVDDPLPAGFVPVNLSFETESSELARELEKIKKQPWWQGFRHVEMYKEKILLFAD
;
A
#
# COMPACT_ATOMS: atom_id res chain seq x y z
N SER A 1 -9.17 -2.62 -6.13
CA SER A 1 -10.09 -2.06 -5.13
C SER A 1 -9.33 -1.75 -3.85
N PRO A 2 -9.66 -0.69 -3.12
CA PRO A 2 -9.02 -0.39 -1.84
C PRO A 2 -9.28 -1.54 -0.85
N THR A 3 -8.23 -1.98 -0.15
CA THR A 3 -8.32 -3.07 0.84
C THR A 3 -8.63 -2.55 2.25
N SER A 4 -8.52 -1.24 2.47
CA SER A 4 -8.76 -0.56 3.74
C SER A 4 -9.54 0.73 3.51
N ALA A 5 -10.30 1.17 4.51
CA ALA A 5 -11.05 2.43 4.49
C ALA A 5 -11.01 3.06 5.89
N TYR A 6 -10.95 4.39 5.97
CA TYR A 6 -10.89 5.10 7.24
C TYR A 6 -11.32 6.55 7.07
N PHE A 7 -11.54 7.23 8.18
CA PHE A 7 -11.94 8.63 8.21
C PHE A 7 -10.87 9.46 8.90
N GLU A 8 -10.51 10.57 8.26
CA GLU A 8 -9.55 11.52 8.79
C GLU A 8 -10.28 12.76 9.32
N GLU A 9 -9.88 13.20 10.51
CA GLU A 9 -10.24 14.53 10.99
C GLU A 9 -9.37 15.59 10.29
N LYS A 10 -9.98 16.72 9.91
CA LYS A 10 -9.26 17.80 9.22
C LYS A 10 -8.31 18.58 10.12
N GLU A 11 -8.61 18.67 11.40
CA GLU A 11 -7.89 19.49 12.36
C GLU A 11 -7.53 18.68 13.59
N ALA A 12 -6.28 18.84 14.06
CA ALA A 12 -5.85 18.18 15.26
C ALA A 12 -6.34 18.93 16.51
N MET A 13 -7.16 18.28 17.34
CA MET A 13 -7.74 18.85 18.57
C MET A 13 -7.38 18.01 19.82
N PRO A 14 -6.12 18.00 20.29
CA PRO A 14 -5.66 17.08 21.34
C PRO A 14 -6.45 17.16 22.65
N TRP A 15 -7.00 18.33 22.99
CA TRP A 15 -7.75 18.56 24.22
C TRP A 15 -9.10 17.84 24.30
N VAL A 16 -9.63 17.34 23.17
CA VAL A 16 -10.81 16.46 23.15
C VAL A 16 -10.44 15.00 22.92
N PHE A 17 -9.17 14.61 23.10
CA PHE A 17 -8.67 13.26 22.85
C PHE A 17 -8.99 12.75 21.42
N HIS A 18 -8.98 13.65 20.44
CA HIS A 18 -9.24 13.29 19.04
C HIS A 18 -8.19 12.33 18.49
N SER A 19 -8.60 11.44 17.58
CA SER A 19 -7.71 10.62 16.76
C SER A 19 -8.49 10.07 15.56
N ASN A 20 -7.80 9.80 14.45
CA ASN A 20 -8.40 9.15 13.28
C ASN A 20 -8.92 7.75 13.63
N LEU A 21 -8.24 7.05 14.56
CA LEU A 21 -8.66 5.74 15.04
C LEU A 21 -10.03 5.82 15.74
N ARG A 22 -10.16 6.72 16.72
CA ARG A 22 -11.41 6.92 17.45
C ARG A 22 -12.55 7.31 16.53
N THR A 23 -12.33 8.30 15.66
CA THR A 23 -13.36 8.78 14.74
C THR A 23 -13.78 7.69 13.76
N THR A 24 -12.83 6.92 13.23
CA THR A 24 -13.13 5.79 12.36
C THR A 24 -13.91 4.69 13.09
N ALA A 25 -13.56 4.36 14.34
CA ALA A 25 -14.27 3.38 15.15
C ALA A 25 -15.70 3.84 15.50
N MET A 26 -15.89 5.11 15.86
CA MET A 26 -17.21 5.71 16.10
C MET A 26 -18.09 5.66 14.85
N ILE A 27 -17.53 5.95 13.67
CA ILE A 27 -18.27 5.89 12.41
C ILE A 27 -18.60 4.44 12.07
N LEU A 28 -17.69 3.49 12.26
CA LEU A 28 -17.98 2.07 12.08
C LEU A 28 -19.16 1.64 12.95
N GLN A 29 -19.13 1.98 14.25
CA GLN A 29 -20.22 1.68 15.17
C GLN A 29 -21.56 2.25 14.66
N ALA A 30 -21.58 3.53 14.29
CA ALA A 30 -22.78 4.18 13.79
C ALA A 30 -23.30 3.51 12.50
N LEU A 31 -22.41 3.16 11.57
CA LEU A 31 -22.78 2.45 10.33
C LEU A 31 -23.42 1.09 10.63
N ILE A 32 -22.83 0.31 11.53
CA ILE A 32 -23.33 -1.00 11.93
C ILE A 32 -24.72 -0.91 12.60
N GLU A 33 -24.97 0.17 13.35
CA GLU A 33 -26.24 0.40 14.02
C GLU A 33 -27.37 0.81 13.06
N ILE A 34 -27.07 1.55 11.99
CA ILE A 34 -28.08 2.08 11.06
C ILE A 34 -28.29 1.21 9.81
N GLU A 35 -27.27 0.45 9.40
CA GLU A 35 -27.30 -0.41 8.21
C GLU A 35 -27.30 -1.90 8.60
N GLU A 36 -27.89 -2.74 7.74
CA GLU A 36 -27.82 -4.19 7.93
C GLU A 36 -26.39 -4.70 7.70
N GLU A 37 -25.72 -4.25 6.62
CA GLU A 37 -24.34 -4.58 6.30
C GLU A 37 -23.64 -3.43 5.56
N PRO A 38 -22.83 -2.62 6.26
CA PRO A 38 -22.13 -1.50 5.62
C PRO A 38 -21.06 -1.99 4.64
N ALA A 39 -21.09 -1.49 3.41
CA ALA A 39 -20.24 -1.97 2.31
C ALA A 39 -18.72 -1.85 2.58
N SER A 40 -18.31 -0.93 3.46
CA SER A 40 -16.90 -0.70 3.83
C SER A 40 -16.52 -1.21 5.23
N ALA A 41 -17.42 -1.89 5.94
CA ALA A 41 -17.19 -2.27 7.34
C ALA A 41 -15.94 -3.15 7.52
N ALA A 42 -15.77 -4.16 6.66
CA ALA A 42 -14.59 -5.03 6.69
C ALA A 42 -13.28 -4.28 6.38
N GLN A 43 -13.32 -3.31 5.47
CA GLN A 43 -12.19 -2.46 5.11
C GLN A 43 -11.84 -1.50 6.25
N ILE A 44 -12.85 -1.01 6.98
CA ILE A 44 -12.67 -0.18 8.17
C ILE A 44 -12.08 -0.99 9.32
N VAL A 45 -12.62 -2.16 9.61
CA VAL A 45 -12.08 -3.09 10.62
C VAL A 45 -10.62 -3.42 10.31
N ARG A 46 -10.30 -3.77 9.06
CA ARG A 46 -8.92 -4.04 8.65
C ARG A 46 -7.99 -2.85 8.90
N TRP A 47 -8.45 -1.63 8.62
CA TRP A 47 -7.65 -0.44 8.90
C TRP A 47 -7.45 -0.24 10.41
N LEU A 48 -8.51 -0.34 11.20
CA LEU A 48 -8.47 -0.20 12.66
C LEU A 48 -7.48 -1.19 13.31
N THR A 49 -7.54 -2.47 12.92
CA THR A 49 -6.62 -3.49 13.47
C THR A 49 -5.17 -3.24 13.07
N LYS A 50 -4.93 -2.66 11.89
CA LYS A 50 -3.58 -2.29 11.46
C LYS A 50 -3.07 -1.06 12.22
N GLU A 51 -3.93 -0.07 12.43
CA GLU A 51 -3.58 1.16 13.15
C GLU A 51 -3.26 0.88 14.62
N GLU A 52 -4.00 -0.04 15.26
CA GLU A 52 -3.75 -0.49 16.64
C GLU A 52 -2.32 -1.03 16.85
N GLN A 53 -1.78 -1.75 15.86
CA GLN A 53 -0.42 -2.32 15.91
C GLN A 53 0.70 -1.27 15.93
N THR A 54 0.40 0.01 15.67
CA THR A 54 1.38 1.11 15.71
C THR A 54 1.73 1.55 17.14
N GLY A 55 0.97 1.11 18.15
CA GLY A 55 1.37 1.14 19.56
C GLY A 55 1.03 2.39 20.37
N TRP A 56 0.34 3.38 19.81
CA TRP A 56 -0.03 4.62 20.53
C TRP A 56 -1.55 4.79 20.56
N MET A 57 -2.19 4.38 21.66
CA MET A 57 -3.63 4.56 21.86
C MET A 57 -3.94 5.20 23.20
N SER A 58 -4.80 6.22 23.20
CA SER A 58 -5.39 6.77 24.41
C SER A 58 -6.46 5.82 24.97
N THR A 59 -6.92 6.09 26.19
CA THR A 59 -8.05 5.36 26.78
C THR A 59 -9.33 5.51 25.95
N GLN A 60 -9.55 6.67 25.31
CA GLN A 60 -10.71 6.91 24.45
C GLN A 60 -10.62 6.09 23.16
N ASP A 61 -9.43 6.02 22.55
CA ASP A 61 -9.19 5.21 21.35
C ASP A 61 -9.51 3.74 21.63
N ASN A 62 -8.99 3.21 22.73
CA ASN A 62 -9.25 1.84 23.16
C ASN A 62 -10.75 1.57 23.38
N ALA A 63 -11.45 2.47 24.08
CA ALA A 63 -12.87 2.29 24.39
C ALA A 63 -13.72 2.19 23.12
N TYR A 64 -13.54 3.10 22.15
CA TYR A 64 -14.30 3.08 20.90
C TYR A 64 -13.86 1.97 19.96
N PHE A 65 -12.57 1.64 19.92
CA PHE A 65 -12.04 0.51 19.16
C PHE A 65 -12.69 -0.81 19.58
N PHE A 66 -12.64 -1.13 20.88
CA PHE A 66 -13.24 -2.38 21.38
C PHE A 66 -14.76 -2.39 21.24
N TYR A 67 -15.42 -1.24 21.44
CA TYR A 67 -16.87 -1.15 21.26
C TYR A 67 -17.29 -1.46 19.82
N ALA A 68 -16.62 -0.85 18.84
CA ALA A 68 -16.92 -1.06 17.43
C ALA A 68 -16.58 -2.47 16.96
N LEU A 69 -15.43 -3.04 17.39
CA LEU A 69 -15.03 -4.38 17.00
C LEU A 69 -15.88 -5.47 17.66
N ASP A 70 -16.31 -5.29 18.90
CA ASP A 70 -17.23 -6.22 19.57
C ASP A 70 -18.60 -6.25 18.88
N GLU A 71 -19.16 -5.08 18.54
CA GLU A 71 -20.42 -5.02 17.78
C GLU A 71 -20.28 -5.64 16.39
N TYR A 72 -19.18 -5.34 15.67
CA TYR A 72 -18.89 -5.95 14.38
C TYR A 72 -18.80 -7.48 14.48
N PHE A 73 -18.07 -7.99 15.48
CA PHE A 73 -17.92 -9.42 15.70
C PHE A 73 -19.26 -10.08 16.00
N ARG A 74 -20.04 -9.51 16.93
CA ARG A 74 -21.36 -10.03 17.30
C ARG A 74 -22.34 -10.04 16.14
N ARG A 75 -22.23 -9.10 15.19
CA ARG A 75 -23.19 -8.99 14.09
C ARG A 75 -22.78 -9.76 12.83
N TYR A 76 -21.49 -9.81 12.51
CA TYR A 76 -21.00 -10.35 11.23
C TYR A 76 -20.11 -11.58 11.34
N GLU A 77 -19.57 -11.87 12.53
CA GLU A 77 -18.61 -12.96 12.77
C GLU A 77 -19.00 -13.89 13.95
N ALA A 78 -20.24 -13.80 14.41
CA ALA A 78 -20.76 -14.62 15.50
C ALA A 78 -20.78 -16.11 15.13
N GLU A 79 -21.13 -16.42 13.89
CA GLU A 79 -21.10 -17.78 13.35
C GLU A 79 -19.65 -18.30 13.28
N GLU A 80 -19.42 -19.49 13.83
CA GLU A 80 -18.12 -20.13 13.70
C GLU A 80 -17.92 -20.62 12.26
N PRO A 81 -16.79 -20.28 11.59
CA PRO A 81 -16.52 -20.71 10.23
C PRO A 81 -16.57 -22.23 10.08
N LYS A 82 -17.49 -22.70 9.24
CA LYS A 82 -17.60 -24.09 8.83
C LYS A 82 -18.05 -24.17 7.38
N PHE A 83 -17.12 -23.92 6.48
CA PHE A 83 -17.39 -23.85 5.05
C PHE A 83 -16.26 -24.43 4.19
N ARG A 84 -16.63 -24.92 3.02
CA ARG A 84 -15.73 -25.25 1.92
C ARG A 84 -15.66 -24.05 0.97
N VAL A 85 -14.46 -23.73 0.52
CA VAL A 85 -14.21 -22.75 -0.54
C VAL A 85 -13.67 -23.50 -1.74
N GLU A 86 -14.24 -23.21 -2.90
CA GLU A 86 -13.74 -23.67 -4.19
C GLU A 86 -13.52 -22.46 -5.10
N VAL A 87 -12.31 -22.33 -5.66
CA VAL A 87 -11.97 -21.28 -6.63
C VAL A 87 -11.66 -21.94 -7.96
N THR A 88 -12.38 -21.54 -8.99
CA THR A 88 -12.17 -22.00 -10.36
C THR A 88 -11.75 -20.85 -11.27
N LEU A 89 -10.78 -21.11 -12.15
CA LEU A 89 -10.33 -20.19 -13.18
C LEU A 89 -10.45 -20.89 -14.54
N ALA A 90 -11.19 -20.28 -15.46
CA ALA A 90 -11.50 -20.87 -16.77
C ALA A 90 -12.02 -22.31 -16.68
N GLY A 91 -12.88 -22.59 -15.69
CA GLY A 91 -13.48 -23.91 -15.46
C GLY A 91 -12.57 -24.93 -14.76
N LYS A 92 -11.32 -24.59 -14.45
CA LYS A 92 -10.40 -25.44 -13.69
C LYS A 92 -10.32 -25.02 -12.23
N THR A 93 -10.50 -25.95 -11.30
CA THR A 93 -10.28 -25.70 -9.86
C THR A 93 -8.81 -25.40 -9.60
N ILE A 94 -8.53 -24.22 -9.07
CA ILE A 94 -7.17 -23.74 -8.75
C ILE A 94 -6.89 -23.73 -7.25
N LEU A 95 -7.94 -23.66 -6.42
CA LEU A 95 -7.86 -23.72 -4.97
C LEU A 95 -9.12 -24.39 -4.43
N GLU A 96 -8.94 -25.29 -3.49
CA GLU A 96 -10.01 -25.83 -2.67
C GLU A 96 -9.51 -25.91 -1.23
N HIS A 97 -10.34 -25.48 -0.28
CA HIS A 97 -9.99 -25.50 1.13
C HIS A 97 -11.21 -25.64 2.02
N PHE A 98 -11.04 -26.26 3.18
CA PHE A 98 -12.07 -26.45 4.19
C PHE A 98 -11.72 -25.67 5.45
N PHE A 99 -12.50 -24.65 5.76
CA PHE A 99 -12.43 -23.94 7.03
C PHE A 99 -13.42 -24.59 7.99
N LEU A 100 -12.90 -25.27 9.02
CA LEU A 100 -13.71 -26.05 9.98
C LEU A 100 -13.88 -25.36 11.34
N LYS A 101 -13.15 -24.26 11.57
CA LYS A 101 -13.16 -23.46 12.79
C LYS A 101 -12.56 -22.08 12.49
N ARG A 102 -12.62 -21.17 13.47
CA ARG A 102 -11.86 -19.91 13.42
C ARG A 102 -10.36 -20.21 13.31
N THR A 103 -9.69 -19.57 12.36
CA THR A 103 -8.27 -19.73 12.10
C THR A 103 -7.69 -18.44 11.52
N GLU A 104 -6.41 -18.21 11.81
CA GLU A 104 -5.61 -17.17 11.14
C GLU A 104 -5.00 -17.68 9.83
N GLU A 105 -5.15 -18.96 9.53
CA GLU A 105 -4.63 -19.58 8.32
C GLU A 105 -5.27 -18.97 7.07
N ILE A 106 -4.42 -18.53 6.14
CA ILE A 106 -4.84 -18.00 4.85
C ILE A 106 -4.59 -19.08 3.79
N SER A 107 -5.67 -19.58 3.20
CA SER A 107 -5.59 -20.45 2.03
C SER A 107 -5.36 -19.59 0.78
N GLN A 108 -4.24 -19.82 0.08
CA GLN A 108 -3.82 -19.00 -1.06
C GLN A 108 -3.33 -19.85 -2.22
N GLN A 109 -3.52 -19.33 -3.44
CA GLN A 109 -2.94 -19.89 -4.66
C GLN A 109 -2.38 -18.76 -5.52
N LYS A 110 -1.20 -18.99 -6.09
CA LYS A 110 -0.57 -18.07 -7.05
C LYS A 110 -0.48 -18.74 -8.42
N ILE A 111 -1.02 -18.08 -9.44
CA ILE A 111 -0.91 -18.51 -10.84
C ILE A 111 -0.02 -17.52 -11.58
N GLU A 112 0.98 -18.03 -12.29
CA GLU A 112 1.87 -17.20 -13.08
C GLU A 112 1.13 -16.64 -14.30
N MET A 113 1.18 -15.33 -14.51
CA MET A 113 0.50 -14.66 -15.64
C MET A 113 0.92 -15.23 -17.00
N ALA A 114 2.17 -15.72 -17.10
CA ALA A 114 2.69 -16.35 -18.31
C ALA A 114 2.00 -17.69 -18.67
N SER A 115 1.36 -18.35 -17.71
CA SER A 115 0.64 -19.61 -17.91
C SER A 115 -0.81 -19.42 -18.36
N LEU A 116 -1.31 -18.18 -18.33
CA LEU A 116 -2.68 -17.86 -18.72
C LEU A 116 -2.76 -17.63 -20.23
N GLU A 117 -3.84 -18.12 -20.82
CA GLU A 117 -4.15 -17.86 -22.23
C GLU A 117 -4.40 -16.36 -22.45
N LYS A 118 -3.77 -15.81 -23.50
CA LYS A 118 -3.82 -14.37 -23.80
C LYS A 118 -4.91 -14.09 -24.82
N GLY A 119 -5.53 -12.91 -24.70
CA GLY A 119 -6.53 -12.43 -25.66
C GLY A 119 -7.96 -12.91 -25.37
N GLU A 120 -8.12 -13.77 -24.37
CA GLU A 120 -9.43 -14.25 -23.92
C GLU A 120 -9.76 -13.77 -22.50
N THR A 121 -11.05 -13.63 -22.22
CA THR A 121 -11.52 -13.36 -20.86
C THR A 121 -11.58 -14.67 -20.09
N LEU A 122 -10.76 -14.80 -19.04
CA LEU A 122 -10.73 -15.99 -18.19
C LEU A 122 -11.65 -15.78 -16.99
N PRO A 123 -12.81 -16.47 -16.91
CA PRO A 123 -13.73 -16.30 -15.79
C PRO A 123 -13.12 -16.88 -14.51
N LEU A 124 -13.16 -16.09 -13.43
CA LEU A 124 -12.81 -16.51 -12.07
C LEU A 124 -14.09 -16.66 -11.25
N HIS A 125 -14.36 -17.85 -10.73
CA HIS A 125 -15.48 -18.09 -9.82
C HIS A 125 -14.95 -18.48 -8.44
N ILE A 126 -15.54 -17.88 -7.41
CA ILE A 126 -15.28 -18.20 -6.01
C ILE A 126 -16.60 -18.69 -5.43
N HIS A 127 -16.63 -19.93 -4.97
CA HIS A 127 -17.80 -20.56 -4.39
C HIS A 127 -17.56 -20.89 -2.91
N LYS A 128 -18.51 -20.53 -2.05
CA LYS A 128 -18.50 -20.81 -0.62
C LYS A 128 -19.72 -21.64 -0.24
N GLU A 129 -19.50 -22.84 0.26
CA GLU A 129 -20.55 -23.75 0.73
C GLU A 129 -20.41 -23.98 2.25
N GLY A 130 -21.42 -23.60 3.03
CA GLY A 130 -21.42 -23.70 4.50
C GLY A 130 -21.60 -22.36 5.22
N GLU A 131 -21.49 -22.42 6.55
CA GLU A 131 -21.82 -21.34 7.51
C GLU A 131 -20.59 -20.51 7.88
N GLY A 132 -20.81 -19.25 8.26
CA GLY A 132 -19.74 -18.31 8.59
C GLY A 132 -19.28 -17.43 7.41
N ARG A 133 -18.52 -16.39 7.75
CA ARG A 133 -18.09 -15.34 6.84
C ARG A 133 -16.74 -15.68 6.20
N MET A 134 -16.63 -15.44 4.90
CA MET A 134 -15.39 -15.60 4.14
C MET A 134 -14.91 -14.23 3.66
N TYR A 135 -13.68 -13.87 4.02
CA TYR A 135 -12.96 -12.77 3.41
C TYR A 135 -11.99 -13.33 2.38
N TYR A 136 -11.93 -12.69 1.21
CA TYR A 136 -11.03 -13.10 0.15
C TYR A 136 -10.42 -11.89 -0.52
N GLU A 137 -9.30 -12.13 -1.19
CA GLU A 137 -8.62 -11.13 -1.98
C GLU A 137 -8.18 -11.76 -3.31
N VAL A 138 -8.39 -11.01 -4.40
CA VAL A 138 -7.91 -11.36 -5.73
C VAL A 138 -6.96 -10.26 -6.19
N ARG A 139 -5.69 -10.61 -6.38
CA ARG A 139 -4.66 -9.68 -6.88
C ARG A 139 -4.14 -10.17 -8.24
N MET A 140 -4.02 -9.24 -9.16
CA MET A 140 -3.37 -9.45 -10.47
C MET A 140 -2.21 -8.48 -10.59
N ASN A 141 -1.00 -9.01 -10.70
CA ASN A 141 0.21 -8.23 -10.89
C ASN A 141 0.69 -8.43 -12.34
N TYR A 142 0.83 -7.34 -13.09
CA TYR A 142 1.26 -7.38 -14.49
C TYR A 142 2.10 -6.16 -14.84
N ALA A 143 2.99 -6.32 -15.83
CA ALA A 143 3.72 -5.22 -16.44
C ALA A 143 3.05 -4.86 -17.78
N PRO A 144 2.57 -3.61 -17.95
CA PRO A 144 2.10 -3.13 -19.24
C PRO A 144 3.20 -3.21 -20.30
N THR A 145 2.84 -3.59 -21.52
CA THR A 145 3.79 -3.69 -22.64
C THR A 145 4.00 -2.36 -23.38
N GLY A 146 3.10 -1.40 -23.20
CA GLY A 146 3.16 -0.08 -23.81
C GLY A 146 3.44 1.02 -22.79
N LYS A 147 3.71 2.22 -23.30
CA LYS A 147 3.76 3.43 -22.48
C LYS A 147 2.39 3.64 -21.81
N LEU A 148 2.40 3.81 -20.50
CA LEU A 148 1.22 4.25 -19.78
C LEU A 148 1.18 5.77 -19.76
N GLU A 149 -0.03 6.32 -19.91
CA GLU A 149 -0.24 7.73 -19.61
C GLU A 149 -0.12 7.98 -18.09
N PRO A 150 0.40 9.14 -17.67
CA PRO A 150 0.42 9.52 -16.26
C PRO A 150 -0.99 9.50 -15.67
N ARG A 151 -1.10 9.01 -14.44
CA ARG A 151 -2.35 8.93 -13.68
C ARG A 151 -2.11 9.30 -12.22
N ASP A 152 -3.11 9.90 -11.61
CA ASP A 152 -3.19 10.11 -10.17
C ASP A 152 -4.21 9.11 -9.61
N GLU A 153 -3.71 8.14 -8.84
CA GLU A 153 -4.52 7.12 -8.17
C GLU A 153 -4.35 7.24 -6.63
N GLY A 154 -4.19 8.47 -6.13
CA GLY A 154 -3.98 8.76 -4.72
C GLY A 154 -2.50 8.87 -4.31
N MET A 155 -1.60 8.85 -5.29
CA MET A 155 -0.17 9.18 -5.17
C MET A 155 0.28 9.76 -6.51
N VAL A 156 1.02 10.87 -6.47
CA VAL A 156 1.60 11.50 -7.66
C VAL A 156 3.11 11.56 -7.53
N VAL A 157 3.81 11.10 -8.56
CA VAL A 157 5.27 11.13 -8.63
C VAL A 157 5.71 11.94 -9.85
N PHE A 158 6.50 12.98 -9.60
CA PHE A 158 7.18 13.74 -10.65
C PHE A 158 8.66 13.41 -10.62
N LYS A 159 9.21 13.00 -11.76
CA LYS A 159 10.65 12.79 -11.97
C LYS A 159 11.19 13.89 -12.86
N SER A 160 12.28 14.52 -12.44
CA SER A 160 13.00 15.50 -13.25
C SER A 160 14.50 15.29 -13.12
N PHE A 161 15.23 15.67 -14.16
CA PHE A 161 16.68 15.59 -14.21
C PHE A 161 17.25 16.99 -14.19
N GLN A 162 18.37 17.18 -13.48
CA GLN A 162 19.11 18.43 -13.50
C GLN A 162 20.61 18.16 -13.42
N THR A 163 21.40 19.13 -13.84
CA THR A 163 22.85 19.16 -13.61
C THR A 163 23.18 19.45 -12.14
N LEU A 164 24.45 19.29 -11.75
CA LEU A 164 24.92 19.61 -10.39
C LEU A 164 24.74 21.10 -10.02
N ASP A 165 24.77 22.02 -11.00
CA ASP A 165 24.48 23.44 -10.81
C ASP A 165 22.97 23.77 -10.79
N GLY A 166 22.09 22.75 -10.87
CA GLY A 166 20.64 22.89 -10.71
C GLY A 166 19.90 23.29 -11.98
N LYS A 167 20.54 23.19 -13.16
CA LYS A 167 19.88 23.44 -14.44
C LYS A 167 19.10 22.21 -14.89
N GLY A 168 17.81 22.37 -15.20
CA GLY A 168 16.97 21.29 -15.70
C GLY A 168 17.48 20.69 -17.02
N ILE A 169 17.31 19.37 -17.16
CA ILE A 169 17.65 18.59 -18.35
C ILE A 169 16.36 17.98 -18.90
N GLU A 170 16.02 18.29 -20.16
CA GLU A 170 14.75 17.85 -20.79
C GLU A 170 14.97 16.79 -21.89
N ASP A 171 15.96 16.97 -22.77
CA ASP A 171 15.97 16.24 -24.05
C ASP A 171 17.14 15.27 -24.25
N SER A 172 18.31 15.48 -23.61
CA SER A 172 19.50 14.66 -23.89
C SER A 172 20.52 14.66 -22.74
N PHE A 173 21.25 13.56 -22.64
CA PHE A 173 22.37 13.36 -21.72
C PHE A 173 23.66 13.10 -22.51
N GLN A 174 24.79 13.62 -22.06
CA GLN A 174 26.09 13.26 -22.61
C GLN A 174 26.70 12.11 -21.82
N LEU A 175 27.50 11.27 -22.50
CA LEU A 175 28.17 10.16 -21.85
C LEU A 175 29.16 10.70 -20.79
N GLY A 176 29.00 10.23 -19.56
CA GLY A 176 29.84 10.64 -18.43
C GLY A 176 29.28 11.83 -17.63
N ASP A 177 28.14 12.40 -18.02
CA ASP A 177 27.49 13.44 -17.23
C ASP A 177 27.06 12.91 -15.86
N LEU A 178 27.39 13.69 -14.83
CA LEU A 178 26.77 13.54 -13.53
C LEU A 178 25.46 14.33 -13.50
N VAL A 179 24.38 13.62 -13.22
CA VAL A 179 23.04 14.18 -13.17
C VAL A 179 22.37 13.91 -11.84
N VAL A 180 21.59 14.88 -11.38
CA VAL A 180 20.78 14.79 -10.18
C VAL A 180 19.35 14.46 -10.59
N VAL A 181 18.83 13.35 -10.07
CA VAL A 181 17.43 12.97 -10.23
C VAL A 181 16.64 13.54 -9.05
N ASN A 182 15.63 14.35 -9.35
CA ASN A 182 14.68 14.83 -8.35
C ASN A 182 13.35 14.10 -8.48
N LEU A 183 12.97 13.40 -7.42
CA LEU A 183 11.65 12.82 -7.25
C LEU A 183 10.83 13.71 -6.32
N LYS A 184 9.73 14.27 -6.84
CA LYS A 184 8.74 14.97 -6.03
C LYS A 184 7.50 14.10 -5.91
N ILE A 185 7.14 13.77 -4.68
CA ILE A 185 6.05 12.85 -4.38
C ILE A 185 4.97 13.61 -3.63
N VAL A 186 3.73 13.51 -4.10
CA VAL A 186 2.56 14.12 -3.47
C VAL A 186 1.65 12.99 -2.98
N ILE A 187 1.43 12.96 -1.67
CA ILE A 187 0.56 11.99 -1.01
C ILE A 187 -0.52 12.79 -0.25
N PRO A 188 -1.78 12.79 -0.71
CA PRO A 188 -2.84 13.62 -0.14
C PRO A 188 -3.43 13.07 1.17
N GLN A 189 -3.10 11.83 1.54
CA GLN A 189 -3.67 11.10 2.68
C GLN A 189 -2.59 10.26 3.35
N VAL A 190 -2.78 9.87 4.61
CA VAL A 190 -1.81 8.99 5.29
C VAL A 190 -1.65 7.65 4.54
N ARG A 191 -0.41 7.18 4.43
CA ARG A 191 -0.05 5.91 3.79
C ARG A 191 1.01 5.23 4.62
N HIS A 192 0.90 3.91 4.74
CA HIS A 192 1.87 3.06 5.42
C HIS A 192 2.49 2.11 4.42
N PHE A 193 3.78 1.79 4.60
CA PHE A 193 4.53 0.85 3.78
C PHE A 193 4.53 1.23 2.29
N VAL A 194 4.93 2.47 2.02
CA VAL A 194 5.06 2.99 0.65
C VAL A 194 6.42 2.64 0.09
N VAL A 195 6.44 2.11 -1.13
CA VAL A 195 7.66 1.89 -1.90
C VAL A 195 7.59 2.71 -3.17
N VAL A 196 8.62 3.51 -3.42
CA VAL A 196 8.81 4.22 -4.68
C VAL A 196 9.86 3.45 -5.47
N ASP A 197 9.45 2.84 -6.58
CA ASP A 197 10.34 2.21 -7.55
C ASP A 197 10.69 3.24 -8.64
N ASP A 198 11.93 3.71 -8.63
CA ASP A 198 12.47 4.63 -9.64
C ASP A 198 13.39 3.88 -10.62
N PRO A 199 12.87 3.38 -11.75
CA PRO A 199 13.69 2.73 -12.77
C PRO A 199 14.65 3.74 -13.42
N LEU A 200 15.89 3.30 -13.63
CA LEU A 200 16.93 4.07 -14.29
C LEU A 200 16.85 3.86 -15.80
N PRO A 201 16.93 4.93 -16.61
CA PRO A 201 17.10 4.80 -18.05
C PRO A 201 18.36 3.99 -18.38
N ALA A 202 18.32 3.20 -19.44
CA ALA A 202 19.48 2.42 -19.87
C ALA A 202 20.71 3.33 -20.09
N GLY A 203 21.88 2.89 -19.61
CA GLY A 203 23.13 3.67 -19.67
C GLY A 203 23.42 4.51 -18.42
N PHE A 204 22.45 4.65 -17.52
CA PHE A 204 22.65 5.30 -16.23
C PHE A 204 23.17 4.30 -15.21
N VAL A 205 24.00 4.78 -14.29
CA VAL A 205 24.47 4.02 -13.13
C VAL A 205 24.27 4.90 -11.90
N PRO A 206 23.64 4.40 -10.83
CA PRO A 206 23.48 5.19 -9.62
C PRO A 206 24.83 5.36 -8.93
N VAL A 207 25.12 6.57 -8.47
CA VAL A 207 26.32 6.88 -7.70
C VAL A 207 26.01 6.65 -6.23
N ASN A 208 26.65 5.63 -5.63
CA ASN A 208 26.43 5.29 -4.23
C ASN A 208 27.48 5.96 -3.32
N LEU A 209 27.16 7.16 -2.84
CA LEU A 209 28.04 7.98 -2.00
C LEU A 209 28.40 7.39 -0.62
N SER A 210 27.86 6.22 -0.26
CA SER A 210 28.27 5.50 0.96
C SER A 210 29.56 4.71 0.80
N PHE A 211 30.03 4.48 -0.43
CA PHE A 211 31.29 3.78 -0.69
C PHE A 211 32.51 4.66 -0.42
N GLU A 212 33.55 4.07 0.18
CA GLU A 212 34.80 4.77 0.50
C GLU A 212 35.55 5.31 -0.72
N THR A 213 35.27 4.75 -1.91
CA THR A 213 35.91 5.13 -3.17
C THR A 213 35.23 6.31 -3.88
N GLU A 214 34.09 6.78 -3.38
CA GLU A 214 33.32 7.85 -3.99
C GLU A 214 33.75 9.24 -3.53
N SER A 215 33.49 10.25 -4.37
CA SER A 215 33.94 11.63 -4.12
C SER A 215 33.20 12.26 -2.93
N SER A 216 33.96 12.60 -1.88
CA SER A 216 33.47 13.39 -0.75
C SER A 216 33.07 14.82 -1.14
N GLU A 217 33.66 15.37 -2.20
CA GLU A 217 33.30 16.71 -2.72
C GLU A 217 31.92 16.67 -3.39
N LEU A 218 31.64 15.64 -4.18
CA LEU A 218 30.33 15.42 -4.80
C LEU A 218 29.22 15.29 -3.74
N ALA A 219 29.49 14.55 -2.65
CA ALA A 219 28.55 14.45 -1.54
C ALA A 219 28.25 15.83 -0.91
N ARG A 220 29.26 16.70 -0.77
CA ARG A 220 29.07 18.06 -0.24
C ARG A 220 28.31 18.97 -1.19
N GLU A 221 28.48 18.81 -2.51
CA GLU A 221 27.68 19.57 -3.48
C GLU A 221 26.21 19.16 -3.45
N LEU A 222 25.92 17.86 -3.36
CA LEU A 222 24.55 17.36 -3.25
C LEU A 222 23.84 17.82 -1.98
N GLU A 223 24.54 17.91 -0.85
CA GLU A 223 23.99 18.49 0.38
C GLU A 223 23.55 19.95 0.22
N LYS A 224 24.19 20.73 -0.67
CA LYS A 224 23.73 22.12 -0.97
C LYS A 224 22.43 22.14 -1.78
N ILE A 225 22.17 21.09 -2.56
CA ILE A 225 21.00 20.97 -3.44
C ILE A 225 19.80 20.43 -2.66
N LYS A 226 20.04 19.58 -1.64
CA LYS A 226 18.98 19.01 -0.79
C LYS A 226 18.21 20.10 -0.05
N LYS A 227 16.95 20.29 -0.45
CA LYS A 227 16.01 21.21 0.23
C LYS A 227 15.34 20.58 1.46
N GLN A 228 15.30 19.25 1.53
CA GLN A 228 14.80 18.51 2.67
C GLN A 228 15.77 17.38 3.06
N PRO A 229 15.93 17.09 4.36
CA PRO A 229 16.76 15.99 4.81
C PRO A 229 16.24 14.63 4.34
N TRP A 230 17.14 13.68 4.08
CA TRP A 230 16.80 12.31 3.67
C TRP A 230 15.88 11.57 4.65
N TRP A 231 15.88 11.96 5.93
CA TRP A 231 15.05 11.39 6.99
C TRP A 231 13.60 11.93 7.01
N GLN A 232 13.26 12.94 6.21
CA GLN A 232 11.90 13.52 6.15
C GLN A 232 10.91 12.71 5.30
N GLY A 233 11.12 11.41 5.10
CA GLY A 233 10.09 10.58 4.49
C GLY A 233 10.48 9.12 4.28
N PHE A 234 11.71 8.84 3.84
CA PHE A 234 12.17 7.48 3.58
C PHE A 234 13.08 6.98 4.70
N ARG A 235 12.81 5.77 5.18
CA ARG A 235 13.58 5.12 6.25
C ARG A 235 14.64 4.16 5.70
N HIS A 236 14.44 3.66 4.48
CA HIS A 236 15.35 2.72 3.84
C HIS A 236 15.46 2.99 2.33
N VAL A 237 16.65 2.79 1.77
CA VAL A 237 16.95 3.03 0.35
C VAL A 237 17.79 1.87 -0.17
N GLU A 238 17.38 1.29 -1.29
CA GLU A 238 18.12 0.24 -1.99
C GLU A 238 18.53 0.72 -3.39
N MET A 239 19.79 0.51 -3.74
CA MET A 239 20.34 0.91 -5.04
C MET A 239 20.71 -0.34 -5.84
N TYR A 240 20.02 -0.55 -6.95
CA TYR A 240 20.27 -1.60 -7.93
C TYR A 240 20.89 -1.00 -9.20
N LYS A 241 21.38 -1.83 -10.11
CA LYS A 241 21.97 -1.32 -11.37
C LYS A 241 20.94 -0.62 -12.26
N GLU A 242 19.70 -1.10 -12.19
CA GLU A 242 18.61 -0.73 -13.08
C GLU A 242 17.55 0.15 -12.40
N LYS A 243 17.61 0.34 -11.08
CA LYS A 243 16.60 1.09 -10.32
C LYS A 243 17.05 1.49 -8.92
N ILE A 244 16.33 2.44 -8.34
CA ILE A 244 16.43 2.82 -6.93
C ILE A 244 15.08 2.56 -6.26
N LEU A 245 15.09 1.91 -5.10
CA LEU A 245 13.90 1.73 -4.27
C LEU A 245 13.97 2.61 -3.03
N LEU A 246 12.90 3.35 -2.75
CA LEU A 246 12.78 4.19 -1.56
C LEU A 246 11.60 3.70 -0.72
N PHE A 247 11.84 3.39 0.56
CA PHE A 247 10.85 2.80 1.47
C PHE A 247 10.47 3.76 2.58
N ALA A 248 9.17 3.98 2.76
CA ALA A 248 8.60 4.81 3.82
C ALA A 248 7.56 3.99 4.62
N ASP A 249 7.67 4.07 5.95
CA ASP A 249 6.79 3.38 6.89
C ASP A 249 5.86 4.36 7.61
#